data_AF-A0AAV1HZP7-F1
#
_entry.id   AF-A0AAV1HZP7-F1
#
_cell.length_a   1.000
_cell.length_b   1.000
_cell.length_c   1.000
_cell.angle_alpha   90.00
_cell.angle_beta   90.00
_cell.angle_gamma   90.00
#
_symmetry.space_group_name_H-M   'P 1'
#
loop_
_entity.id
_entity.type
_entity.pdbx_description
1 polymer ?
#
loop_
_entity_poly.entity_id
_entity_poly.type
_entity_poly.pdbx_seq_one_letter_code
_entity_poly.pdbx_strand_id
1 'polypeptide(L)'
;MNTGVNPRKPAWGSSAWIFLHSVAYNYPDRPTPAIADAHKTFFSSLAHVLPCRWCRESYGKYIRALPIEPALRNRRTLCDWLYRIHNMTNAKLGKTGPSLREVDAYYEAMRADDRDSLQLTKGSVPLLGKVLASIFVAVLIIVLVWSGTKSRRR
;
A
#
# COMPACT_ATOMS: atom_id res chain seq x y z
N MET A 1 -39.06 5.48 3.94
CA MET A 1 -38.61 4.13 4.30
C MET A 1 -37.63 4.25 5.45
N ASN A 2 -38.15 3.98 6.64
CA ASN A 2 -37.44 3.96 7.91
C ASN A 2 -37.03 2.50 8.15
N THR A 3 -35.78 2.14 7.90
CA THR A 3 -35.23 0.87 8.37
C THR A 3 -34.38 1.19 9.59
N GLY A 4 -34.98 0.96 10.76
CA GLY A 4 -34.37 1.10 12.06
C GLY A 4 -33.17 0.16 12.24
N VAL A 5 -32.00 0.63 11.81
CA VAL A 5 -30.71 0.09 12.28
C VAL A 5 -30.07 1.19 13.12
N ASN A 6 -30.05 0.98 14.44
CA ASN A 6 -29.27 1.77 15.38
C ASN A 6 -27.76 1.54 15.07
N PRO A 7 -27.01 2.51 14.49
CA PRO A 7 -25.71 2.26 13.90
C PRO A 7 -24.60 2.43 14.94
N ARG A 8 -24.53 1.54 15.94
CA ARG A 8 -23.36 1.45 16.81
C ARG A 8 -22.17 0.95 15.99
N LYS A 9 -21.31 1.91 15.59
CA LYS A 9 -20.02 1.76 14.89
C LYS A 9 -20.10 1.04 13.54
N PRO A 10 -19.75 1.70 12.43
CA PRO A 10 -19.67 0.98 11.17
C PRO A 10 -18.58 -0.10 11.27
N ALA A 11 -18.92 -1.37 11.01
CA ALA A 11 -17.96 -2.47 10.94
C ALA A 11 -16.77 -2.18 10.01
N TRP A 12 -16.94 -1.25 9.07
CA TRP A 12 -15.92 -0.80 8.14
C TRP A 12 -14.97 0.28 8.69
N GLY A 13 -15.31 0.98 9.77
CA GLY A 13 -14.57 2.18 10.20
C GLY A 13 -13.12 1.89 10.59
N SER A 14 -12.89 0.87 11.41
CA SER A 14 -11.54 0.45 11.81
C SER A 14 -10.74 -0.04 10.60
N SER A 15 -11.35 -0.87 9.75
CA SER A 15 -10.70 -1.39 8.53
C SER A 15 -10.36 -0.28 7.54
N ALA A 16 -11.21 0.74 7.41
CA ALA A 16 -10.93 1.90 6.58
C ALA A 16 -9.73 2.69 7.11
N TRP A 17 -9.63 2.92 8.42
CA TRP A 17 -8.44 3.58 8.98
C TRP A 17 -7.18 2.77 8.75
N ILE A 18 -7.24 1.43 8.90
CA ILE A 18 -6.12 0.56 8.59
C ILE A 18 -5.67 0.78 7.14
N PHE A 19 -6.61 0.68 6.20
CA PHE A 19 -6.34 0.90 4.78
C PHE A 19 -5.77 2.29 4.47
N LEU A 20 -6.37 3.36 5.00
CA LEU A 20 -5.93 4.73 4.73
C LEU A 20 -4.52 5.00 5.25
N HIS A 21 -4.19 4.52 6.44
CA HIS A 21 -2.82 4.62 6.96
C HIS A 21 -1.88 3.76 6.13
N SER A 22 -2.25 2.54 5.73
CA SER A 22 -1.43 1.75 4.81
C SER A 22 -1.14 2.48 3.50
N VAL A 23 -2.11 3.19 2.92
CA VAL A 23 -1.91 4.04 1.73
C VAL A 23 -0.91 5.16 2.04
N ALA A 24 -1.07 5.88 3.15
CA ALA A 24 -0.17 6.98 3.53
C ALA A 24 1.27 6.50 3.79
N TYR A 25 1.46 5.40 4.52
CA TYR A 25 2.78 4.83 4.79
C TYR A 25 3.43 4.21 3.55
N ASN A 26 2.66 3.91 2.49
CA ASN A 26 3.21 3.49 1.19
C ASN A 26 3.47 4.65 0.22
N TYR A 27 3.14 5.88 0.59
CA TYR A 27 3.47 7.05 -0.21
C TYR A 27 4.99 7.22 -0.35
N PRO A 28 5.53 7.62 -1.52
CA PRO A 28 6.97 7.77 -1.68
C PRO A 28 7.56 8.93 -0.86
N ASP A 29 8.82 8.80 -0.45
CA ASP A 29 9.57 9.92 0.15
C ASP A 29 9.87 11.03 -0.87
N ARG A 30 9.85 10.70 -2.17
CA ARG A 30 10.00 11.61 -3.31
C ARG A 30 8.92 11.32 -4.36
N PRO A 31 7.68 11.79 -4.16
CA PRO A 31 6.58 11.50 -5.06
C PRO A 31 6.73 12.25 -6.40
N THR A 32 6.30 11.63 -7.50
CA THR A 32 6.11 12.36 -8.76
C THR A 32 4.84 13.22 -8.67
N PRO A 33 4.68 14.26 -9.50
CA PRO A 33 3.46 15.07 -9.54
C PRO A 33 2.20 14.22 -9.73
N ALA A 34 2.25 13.24 -10.63
CA ALA A 34 1.13 12.31 -10.87
C ALA A 34 0.76 11.49 -9.62
N ILE A 35 1.75 11.02 -8.86
CA ILE A 35 1.51 10.29 -7.61
C ILE A 35 0.89 11.22 -6.55
N ALA A 36 1.40 12.45 -6.43
CA ALA A 36 0.87 13.43 -5.49
C ALA A 36 -0.60 13.78 -5.81
N ASP A 37 -0.92 14.02 -7.09
CA ASP A 37 -2.28 14.33 -7.55
C ASP A 37 -3.25 13.15 -7.37
N ALA A 38 -2.78 11.92 -7.60
CA ALA A 38 -3.58 10.72 -7.33
C ALA A 38 -3.95 10.62 -5.83
N HIS A 39 -3.01 10.87 -4.93
CA HIS A 39 -3.27 10.87 -3.48
C HIS A 39 -4.17 12.02 -3.06
N LYS A 40 -3.95 13.22 -3.61
CA LYS A 40 -4.83 14.38 -3.41
C LYS A 40 -6.27 14.06 -3.76
N THR A 41 -6.47 13.50 -4.95
CA THR A 41 -7.80 13.12 -5.48
C THR A 41 -8.43 12.03 -4.62
N PHE A 42 -7.67 10.99 -4.30
CA PHE A 42 -8.11 9.87 -3.47
C PHE A 42 -8.61 10.33 -2.09
N PHE A 43 -7.79 11.07 -1.33
CA PHE A 43 -8.15 11.52 0.01
C PHE A 43 -9.27 12.56 -0.02
N SER A 44 -9.27 13.48 -0.98
CA SER A 44 -10.35 14.47 -1.11
C SER A 44 -11.70 13.82 -1.43
N SER A 45 -11.69 12.73 -2.22
CA SER A 45 -12.91 12.00 -2.58
C SER A 45 -13.64 11.38 -1.37
N LEU A 46 -12.93 11.10 -0.27
CA LEU A 46 -13.53 10.54 0.95
C LEU A 46 -14.60 11.46 1.56
N ALA A 47 -14.52 12.77 1.33
CA ALA A 47 -15.57 13.71 1.73
C ALA A 47 -16.93 13.44 1.04
N HIS A 48 -16.93 12.69 -0.06
CA HIS A 48 -18.10 12.39 -0.88
C HIS A 48 -18.51 10.92 -0.81
N VAL A 49 -17.57 10.00 -0.67
CA VAL A 49 -17.84 8.56 -0.85
C VAL A 49 -17.92 7.74 0.45
N LEU A 50 -17.49 8.29 1.61
CA LEU A 50 -17.63 7.55 2.89
C LEU A 50 -19.11 7.18 3.10
N PRO A 51 -19.46 5.93 3.47
CA PRO A 51 -20.87 5.49 3.46
C PRO A 51 -21.71 6.07 4.61
N CYS A 52 -21.09 6.79 5.55
CA CYS A 52 -21.74 7.45 6.67
C CYS A 52 -21.86 8.96 6.42
N ARG A 53 -23.09 9.49 6.36
CA ARG A 53 -23.37 10.92 6.13
C ARG A 53 -22.62 11.83 7.11
N TRP A 54 -22.75 11.60 8.41
CA TRP A 54 -22.09 12.40 9.44
C TRP A 54 -20.57 12.35 9.36
N CYS A 55 -20.03 11.21 8.91
CA CYS A 55 -18.61 11.00 8.73
C CYS A 55 -18.10 11.83 7.53
N ARG A 56 -18.82 11.83 6.40
CA ARG A 56 -18.54 12.71 5.25
C ARG A 56 -18.54 14.18 5.63
N GLU A 57 -19.59 14.64 6.31
CA GLU A 57 -19.73 16.04 6.73
C GLU A 57 -18.59 16.48 7.67
N SER A 58 -18.19 15.61 8.60
CA SER A 58 -17.09 15.91 9.53
C SER A 58 -15.74 15.87 8.83
N TYR A 59 -15.46 14.82 8.05
CA TYR A 59 -14.23 14.69 7.28
C TYR A 59 -14.04 15.89 6.33
N GLY A 60 -15.10 16.30 5.63
CA GLY A 60 -15.08 17.49 4.77
C GLY A 60 -14.70 18.77 5.54
N LYS A 61 -15.17 18.94 6.79
CA LYS A 61 -14.74 20.06 7.65
C LYS A 61 -13.26 19.93 8.02
N TYR A 62 -12.79 18.72 8.33
CA TYR A 62 -11.42 18.48 8.74
C TYR A 62 -10.41 18.78 7.62
N ILE A 63 -10.65 18.28 6.40
CA ILE A 63 -9.74 18.52 5.27
C ILE A 63 -9.76 19.97 4.77
N ARG A 64 -10.82 20.75 5.07
CA ARG A 64 -10.81 22.20 4.84
C ARG A 64 -9.99 22.95 5.89
N ALA A 65 -10.08 22.53 7.16
CA ALA A 65 -9.29 23.10 8.25
C ALA A 65 -7.81 22.68 8.18
N LEU A 66 -7.54 21.51 7.60
CA LEU A 66 -6.21 20.96 7.41
C LEU A 66 -6.04 20.49 5.95
N PRO A 67 -5.75 21.41 5.02
CA PRO A 67 -5.55 21.09 3.60
C PRO A 67 -4.43 20.06 3.39
N ILE A 68 -4.57 19.21 2.38
CA ILE A 68 -3.64 18.10 2.10
C ILE A 68 -2.39 18.56 1.33
N GLU A 69 -2.44 19.70 0.64
CA GLU A 69 -1.36 20.15 -0.25
C GLU A 69 0.02 20.21 0.42
N PRO A 70 0.18 20.76 1.65
CA PRO A 70 1.47 20.75 2.34
C PRO A 70 1.93 19.34 2.75
N ALA A 71 0.98 18.40 2.88
CA ALA A 71 1.23 17.04 3.31
C ALA A 71 1.76 16.13 2.20
N LEU A 72 1.58 16.51 0.93
CA LEU A 72 1.99 15.71 -0.23
C LEU A 72 3.49 15.75 -0.54
N ARG A 73 4.29 16.47 0.26
CA ARG A 73 5.73 16.61 0.04
C ARG A 73 6.49 15.27 0.11
N ASN A 74 6.16 14.44 1.10
CA ASN A 74 6.76 13.13 1.29
C ASN A 74 5.87 12.27 2.21
N ARG A 75 6.24 10.99 2.35
CA ARG A 75 5.56 10.02 3.22
C ARG A 75 5.31 10.54 4.62
N ARG A 76 6.35 11.07 5.28
CA ARG A 76 6.26 11.55 6.67
C ARG A 76 5.20 12.64 6.83
N THR A 77 5.16 13.60 5.92
CA THR A 77 4.16 14.68 5.99
C THR A 77 2.75 14.18 5.71
N LEU A 78 2.57 13.18 4.85
CA LEU A 78 1.27 12.59 4.57
C LEU A 78 0.76 11.73 5.74
N CYS A 79 1.63 10.94 6.37
CA CYS A 79 1.31 10.17 7.58
C CYS A 79 0.91 11.10 8.73
N ASP A 80 1.67 12.17 8.99
CA ASP A 80 1.33 13.15 10.03
C ASP A 80 -0.04 13.80 9.76
N TRP A 81 -0.29 14.21 8.52
CA TRP A 81 -1.57 14.78 8.13
C TRP A 81 -2.73 13.83 8.40
N LEU A 82 -2.61 12.57 7.97
CA LEU A 82 -3.67 11.58 8.17
C LEU A 82 -3.85 11.24 9.65
N TYR A 83 -2.76 11.16 10.43
CA TYR A 83 -2.80 11.00 11.88
C TYR A 83 -3.59 12.12 12.55
N ARG A 84 -3.34 13.37 12.17
CA ARG A 84 -4.06 14.54 12.70
C ARG A 84 -5.55 14.48 12.36
N ILE A 85 -5.90 14.14 11.13
CA ILE A 85 -7.32 13.95 10.72
C ILE A 85 -7.98 12.81 11.52
N HIS A 86 -7.29 11.70 11.74
CA HIS A 86 -7.78 10.59 12.57
C HIS A 86 -8.01 11.04 14.01
N ASN A 87 -7.10 11.84 14.58
CA ASN A 87 -7.25 12.38 15.92
C ASN A 87 -8.37 13.42 16.05
N MET A 88 -8.63 14.23 15.01
CA MET A 88 -9.84 15.08 14.99
C MET A 88 -11.12 14.24 15.06
N THR A 89 -11.12 13.06 14.43
CA THR A 89 -12.21 12.09 14.55
C THR A 89 -12.31 11.49 15.95
N ASN A 90 -11.18 11.11 16.56
CA ASN A 90 -11.13 10.59 17.93
C ASN A 90 -11.64 11.61 18.95
N ALA A 91 -11.20 12.87 18.84
CA ALA A 91 -11.64 13.97 19.70
C ALA A 91 -13.15 14.18 19.62
N LYS A 92 -13.73 14.20 18.41
CA LYS A 92 -15.19 14.27 18.21
C LYS A 92 -15.94 13.14 18.92
N LEU A 93 -15.34 11.94 18.97
CA LEU A 93 -15.93 10.76 19.60
C LEU A 93 -15.58 10.61 21.09
N GLY A 94 -14.87 11.57 21.69
CA GLY A 94 -14.40 11.48 23.08
C GLY A 94 -13.40 10.34 23.32
N LYS A 95 -12.61 9.98 22.31
CA LYS A 95 -11.62 8.91 22.37
C LYS A 95 -10.20 9.46 22.41
N THR A 96 -9.33 8.76 23.12
CA THR A 96 -7.88 8.95 23.04
C THR A 96 -7.30 7.94 22.06
N GLY A 97 -6.59 8.43 21.04
CA GLY A 97 -5.84 7.58 20.11
C GLY A 97 -4.42 7.30 20.61
N PRO A 98 -3.71 6.35 19.97
CA PRO A 98 -2.29 6.14 20.22
C PRO A 98 -1.44 7.38 19.86
N SER A 99 -0.25 7.46 20.43
CA SER A 99 0.76 8.44 20.04
C SER A 99 1.22 8.22 18.59
N LEU A 100 1.70 9.28 17.94
CA LEU A 100 2.25 9.18 16.58
C LEU A 100 3.37 8.13 16.50
N ARG A 101 4.22 8.04 17.53
CA ARG A 101 5.31 7.05 17.60
C ARG A 101 4.80 5.61 17.60
N GLU A 102 3.70 5.32 18.29
CA GLU A 102 3.10 3.98 18.29
C GLU A 102 2.48 3.64 16.93
N VAL A 103 1.85 4.62 16.28
CA VAL A 103 1.32 4.46 14.91
C VAL A 103 2.47 4.20 13.92
N ASP A 104 3.55 5.00 13.98
CA ASP A 104 4.74 4.82 13.16
C ASP A 104 5.33 3.42 13.33
N ALA A 105 5.52 2.97 14.57
CA ALA A 105 6.07 1.64 14.85
C ALA A 105 5.21 0.52 14.25
N TYR A 106 3.88 0.61 14.36
CA TYR A 106 2.95 -0.38 13.83
C TYR A 106 3.01 -0.48 12.29
N TYR A 107 2.91 0.64 11.58
CA TYR A 107 2.86 0.63 10.11
C TYR A 107 4.21 0.38 9.46
N GLU A 108 5.32 0.78 10.09
CA GLU A 108 6.66 0.46 9.58
C GLU A 108 6.99 -1.02 9.75
N ALA A 109 6.58 -1.65 10.85
CA ALA A 109 6.72 -3.10 11.02
C ALA A 109 5.93 -3.86 9.94
N MET A 110 4.67 -3.52 9.73
CA MET A 110 3.84 -4.13 8.67
C MET A 110 4.45 -3.96 7.27
N ARG A 111 5.08 -2.81 6.99
CA ARG A 111 5.78 -2.58 5.71
C ARG A 111 7.06 -3.40 5.56
N ALA A 112 7.79 -3.61 6.64
CA ALA A 112 8.99 -4.43 6.63
C ALA A 112 8.64 -5.89 6.32
N ASP A 113 7.58 -6.42 6.93
CA ASP A 113 7.10 -7.78 6.70
C ASP A 113 6.71 -8.01 5.22
N ASP A 114 6.04 -7.04 4.60
CA ASP A 114 5.70 -7.08 3.17
C ASP A 114 6.95 -7.11 2.27
N ARG A 115 7.98 -6.34 2.63
CA ARG A 115 9.27 -6.28 1.91
C ARG A 115 10.01 -7.62 1.99
N ASP A 116 10.02 -8.23 3.17
CA ASP A 116 10.65 -9.53 3.40
C ASP A 116 9.91 -10.65 2.67
N SER A 117 8.58 -10.61 2.68
CA SER A 117 7.72 -11.52 1.89
C SER A 117 8.00 -11.42 0.38
N LEU A 118 8.20 -10.20 -0.15
CA LEU A 118 8.61 -10.00 -1.55
C LEU A 118 10.02 -10.55 -1.84
N GLN A 119 10.95 -10.47 -0.88
CA GLN A 119 12.30 -11.00 -1.06
C GLN A 119 12.29 -12.53 -1.08
N LEU A 120 11.52 -13.17 -0.19
CA LEU A 120 11.36 -14.63 -0.16
C LEU A 120 10.80 -15.15 -1.49
N THR A 121 9.74 -14.53 -2.02
CA THR A 121 9.14 -14.96 -3.30
C THR A 121 10.07 -14.78 -4.50
N LYS A 122 10.86 -13.70 -4.55
CA LYS A 122 11.87 -13.49 -5.61
C LYS A 122 13.00 -14.51 -5.55
N GLY A 123 13.37 -14.98 -4.35
CA GLY A 123 14.43 -15.96 -4.14
C GLY A 123 14.09 -17.38 -4.61
N SER A 124 12.81 -17.72 -4.77
CA SER A 124 12.35 -19.08 -5.15
C SER A 124 12.33 -19.36 -6.67
N VAL A 125 12.21 -18.32 -7.49
CA VAL A 125 12.11 -18.44 -8.96
C VAL A 125 13.45 -18.69 -9.72
N PRO A 126 14.64 -18.23 -9.27
CA PRO A 126 15.85 -18.29 -10.07
C PRO A 126 16.47 -19.69 -10.18
N LEU A 127 16.11 -20.65 -9.33
CA LEU A 127 16.69 -22.00 -9.37
C LEU A 127 16.16 -22.82 -10.55
N LEU A 128 14.84 -22.79 -10.79
CA LEU A 128 14.21 -23.52 -11.89
C LEU A 128 14.68 -23.00 -13.26
N GLY A 129 14.72 -21.68 -13.44
CA GLY A 129 15.20 -21.07 -14.68
C GLY A 129 16.66 -21.40 -15.00
N LYS A 130 17.53 -21.43 -13.98
CA LYS A 130 18.94 -21.81 -14.15
C LYS A 130 19.12 -23.29 -14.50
N VAL A 131 18.33 -24.19 -13.89
CA VAL A 131 18.37 -25.62 -14.20
C VAL A 131 17.93 -25.88 -15.64
N LEU A 132 16.83 -25.26 -16.08
CA LEU A 132 16.34 -25.39 -17.45
C LEU A 132 17.33 -24.85 -18.49
N ALA A 133 17.98 -23.72 -18.22
CA ALA A 133 19.01 -23.17 -19.08
C ALA A 133 20.23 -24.11 -19.19
N SER A 134 20.68 -24.69 -18.08
CA SER A 134 21.78 -25.66 -18.06
C SER A 134 21.46 -26.94 -18.85
N ILE A 135 20.22 -27.46 -18.73
CA ILE A 135 19.77 -28.63 -19.51
C ILE A 135 19.74 -28.29 -21.00
N PHE A 136 19.21 -27.13 -21.37
CA PHE A 136 19.15 -26.70 -22.77
C PHE A 136 20.56 -26.60 -23.39
N VAL A 137 21.52 -26.01 -22.68
CA VAL A 137 22.92 -25.93 -23.12
C VAL A 137 23.54 -27.32 -23.27
N ALA A 138 23.32 -28.23 -22.32
CA ALA A 138 23.84 -29.59 -22.40
C ALA A 138 23.27 -30.35 -23.61
N VAL A 139 21.96 -30.23 -23.87
CA VAL A 139 21.32 -30.82 -25.06
C VAL A 139 21.88 -30.23 -26.34
N LEU A 140 22.09 -28.89 -26.39
CA LEU A 140 22.67 -28.23 -27.56
C LEU A 140 24.09 -28.73 -27.86
N ILE A 141 24.93 -28.87 -26.82
CA ILE A 141 26.28 -29.44 -26.93
C ILE A 141 26.22 -30.88 -27.45
N ILE A 142 25.33 -31.72 -26.91
CA ILE A 142 25.16 -33.11 -27.36
C ILE A 142 24.76 -33.17 -28.84
N VAL A 143 23.81 -32.33 -29.28
CA VAL A 143 23.38 -32.25 -30.67
C VAL A 143 24.52 -31.80 -31.59
N LEU A 144 25.30 -30.79 -31.18
CA LEU A 144 26.45 -30.30 -31.94
C LEU A 144 27.55 -31.36 -32.06
N VAL A 145 27.88 -32.06 -30.98
CA VAL A 145 28.86 -33.17 -31.00
C VAL A 145 28.36 -34.33 -31.87
N TRP A 146 27.10 -34.72 -31.76
CA TRP A 146 26.52 -35.81 -32.55
C TRP A 146 26.48 -35.47 -34.05
N SER A 147 26.08 -34.24 -34.41
CA SER A 147 26.08 -33.77 -35.80
C SER A 147 27.49 -33.72 -36.42
N GLY A 148 28.50 -33.28 -35.66
CA GLY A 148 29.90 -33.27 -36.09
C GLY A 148 30.49 -34.67 -36.31
N THR A 149 30.17 -35.64 -35.45
CA THR A 149 30.63 -37.04 -35.61
C THR A 149 29.99 -37.75 -36.81
N LYS A 150 28.73 -37.43 -37.14
CA LYS A 150 28.04 -37.98 -38.32
C LYS A 150 28.60 -37.42 -39.63
N SER A 151 29.04 -36.16 -39.65
CA SER A 151 29.69 -35.53 -40.80
C SER A 151 31.07 -36.12 -41.15
N ARG A 152 31.76 -36.73 -40.18
CA ARG A 152 33.13 -37.25 -40.33
C ARG A 152 33.22 -38.73 -40.73
N ARG A 153 32.07 -39.41 -40.80
CA ARG A 153 31.92 -40.83 -41.20
C ARG A 153 31.33 -41.01 -42.60
N ARG A 154 31.24 -39.93 -43.39
CA ARG A 154 30.90 -39.95 -44.82
C ARG A 154 32.13 -39.62 -45.65
#